data_AF-A0ABD5DVV1-F1
#
_entry.id   AF-A0ABD5DVV1-F1
#
_cell.length_a   1.000
_cell.length_b   1.000
_cell.length_c   1.000
_cell.angle_alpha   90.00
_cell.angle_beta   90.00
_cell.angle_gamma   90.00
#
_symmetry.space_group_name_H-M   'P 1'
#
loop_
_entity.id
_entity.type
_entity.pdbx_description
1 polymer ?
#
loop_
_entity_poly.entity_id
_entity_poly.type
_entity_poly.pdbx_seq_one_letter_code
_entity_poly.pdbx_strand_id
1 'polypeptide(L)'
;INHRLLKAIIKGETIARPQDEATVQMAERRRLNRMAERDVADWLYARFLNDKAGTDTRFAAEIIDVSRGGMRVRLVDNGAVAFI
;
A
#
# COMPACT_ATOMS: atom_id res chain seq x y z
N ILE A 1 0.26 -17.67 13.54
CA ILE A 1 -0.60 -18.87 13.40
C ILE A 1 0.23 -20.04 12.89
N ASN A 2 0.76 -19.98 11.65
CA ASN A 2 1.51 -21.08 11.02
C ASN A 2 2.66 -21.66 11.86
N HIS A 3 3.51 -20.82 12.47
CA HIS A 3 4.61 -21.32 13.31
C HIS A 3 4.14 -22.17 14.50
N ARG A 4 2.97 -21.88 15.08
CA ARG A 4 2.41 -22.70 16.18
C ARG A 4 1.91 -24.04 15.65
N LEU A 5 1.22 -24.04 14.51
CA LEU A 5 0.76 -25.27 13.84
C LEU A 5 1.94 -26.20 13.50
N LEU A 6 2.98 -25.66 12.88
CA LEU A 6 4.19 -26.42 12.53
C LEU A 6 4.89 -27.00 13.77
N LYS A 7 5.01 -26.23 14.86
CA LYS A 7 5.61 -26.72 16.10
C LYS A 7 4.83 -27.87 16.73
N ALA A 8 3.50 -27.81 16.70
CA ALA A 8 2.68 -28.88 17.24
C ALA A 8 2.70 -30.15 16.38
N ILE A 9 2.84 -30.02 15.05
CA ILE A 9 3.11 -31.17 14.14
C ILE A 9 4.42 -31.86 14.54
N ILE A 10 5.48 -31.09 14.77
CA ILE A 10 6.79 -31.64 15.17
C ILE A 10 6.71 -32.38 16.51
N LYS A 11 5.88 -31.91 17.44
CA LYS A 11 5.72 -32.51 18.76
C LYS A 11 4.70 -33.66 18.82
N GLY A 12 3.95 -33.92 17.74
CA GLY A 12 2.85 -34.88 17.75
C GLY A 12 1.66 -34.45 18.62
N GLU A 13 1.49 -33.15 18.86
CA GLU A 13 0.36 -32.61 19.63
C GLU A 13 -0.90 -32.52 18.75
N THR A 14 -2.09 -32.69 19.35
CA THR A 14 -3.37 -32.45 18.64
C THR A 14 -3.59 -30.96 18.46
N ILE A 15 -3.99 -30.56 17.24
CA ILE A 15 -4.13 -29.15 16.86
C ILE A 15 -5.53 -28.90 16.33
N ALA A 16 -6.15 -27.80 16.78
CA ALA A 16 -7.39 -27.30 16.19
C ALA A 16 -7.09 -26.45 14.95
N ARG A 17 -7.90 -26.62 13.90
CA ARG A 17 -7.89 -25.74 12.74
C ARG A 17 -8.18 -24.29 13.20
N PRO A 18 -7.41 -23.29 12.72
CA PRO A 18 -7.74 -21.90 12.99
C PRO A 18 -9.16 -21.57 12.54
N GLN A 19 -9.87 -20.78 13.35
CA GLN A 19 -11.17 -20.23 13.02
C GLN A 19 -11.08 -19.34 11.77
N ASP A 20 -12.07 -19.45 10.88
CA ASP A 20 -12.06 -18.73 9.61
C ASP A 20 -12.15 -17.20 9.83
N GLU A 21 -12.76 -16.75 10.93
CA GLU A 21 -12.83 -15.34 11.36
C GLU A 21 -11.44 -14.69 11.50
N ALA A 22 -10.42 -15.46 11.88
CA ALA A 22 -9.06 -14.96 11.98
C ALA A 22 -8.55 -14.48 10.61
N THR A 23 -8.92 -15.16 9.53
CA THR A 23 -8.51 -14.76 8.17
C THR A 23 -9.20 -13.48 7.73
N VAL A 24 -10.47 -13.29 8.09
CA VAL A 24 -11.24 -12.06 7.84
C VAL A 24 -10.57 -10.88 8.53
N GLN A 25 -10.26 -11.01 9.82
CA GLN A 25 -9.59 -9.97 10.58
C GLN A 25 -8.19 -9.65 10.01
N MET A 26 -7.42 -10.67 9.63
CA MET A 26 -6.10 -10.48 9.02
C MET A 26 -6.19 -9.76 7.68
N ALA A 27 -7.16 -10.13 6.83
CA ALA A 27 -7.37 -9.48 5.54
C ALA A 27 -7.73 -7.99 5.71
N GLU A 28 -8.60 -7.68 6.67
CA GLU A 28 -9.00 -6.31 6.95
C GLU A 28 -7.85 -5.47 7.51
N ARG A 29 -7.10 -5.99 8.49
CA ARG A 29 -5.91 -5.29 9.01
C ARG A 29 -4.87 -5.05 7.92
N ARG A 30 -4.67 -6.02 7.02
CA ARG A 30 -3.77 -5.85 5.88
C ARG A 30 -4.25 -4.76 4.92
N ARG A 31 -5.56 -4.65 4.69
CA ARG A 31 -6.15 -3.57 3.88
C ARG A 31 -5.94 -2.20 4.52
N LEU A 32 -6.29 -2.08 5.81
CA LEU A 32 -6.15 -0.84 6.58
C LEU A 32 -4.69 -0.37 6.66
N ASN A 33 -3.75 -1.29 6.89
CA ASN A 33 -2.33 -0.93 6.93
C ASN A 33 -1.84 -0.37 5.59
N ARG A 34 -2.24 -0.97 4.46
CA ARG A 34 -1.88 -0.44 3.13
C ARG A 34 -2.52 0.93 2.86
N MET A 35 -3.73 1.16 3.34
CA MET A 35 -4.37 2.49 3.22
C MET A 35 -3.61 3.51 4.05
N ALA A 36 -3.33 3.23 5.33
CA ALA A 36 -2.59 4.13 6.20
C ALA A 36 -1.20 4.46 5.65
N GLU A 37 -0.48 3.48 5.12
CA GLU A 37 0.82 3.68 4.48
C GLU A 37 0.71 4.61 3.26
N ARG A 38 -0.28 4.37 2.39
CA ARG A 38 -0.54 5.23 1.23
C ARG A 38 -0.91 6.65 1.63
N ASP A 39 -1.82 6.81 2.58
CA ASP A 39 -2.32 8.12 3.01
C ASP A 39 -1.18 8.97 3.59
N VAL A 40 -0.28 8.36 4.37
CA VAL A 40 0.92 9.03 4.90
C VAL A 40 1.90 9.37 3.78
N ALA A 41 2.13 8.45 2.83
CA ALA A 41 3.02 8.70 1.70
C ALA A 41 2.50 9.85 0.81
N ASP A 42 1.21 9.86 0.47
CA ASP A 42 0.56 10.92 -0.31
C ASP A 42 0.69 12.28 0.38
N TRP A 43 0.50 12.33 1.70
CA TRP A 43 0.70 13.56 2.49
C TRP A 43 2.15 14.05 2.45
N LEU A 44 3.12 13.14 2.58
CA LEU A 44 4.54 13.48 2.52
C LEU A 44 4.98 13.93 1.12
N TYR A 45 4.47 13.30 0.05
CA TYR A 45 4.76 13.71 -1.32
C TYR A 45 4.20 15.10 -1.62
N ALA A 46 2.99 15.41 -1.18
CA ALA A 46 2.41 16.74 -1.32
C ALA A 46 3.30 17.80 -0.66
N ARG A 47 3.79 17.53 0.56
CA ARG A 47 4.72 18.42 1.26
C ARG A 47 6.07 18.56 0.56
N PHE A 48 6.62 17.44 0.06
CA PHE A 48 7.91 17.40 -0.62
C PHE A 48 7.89 18.16 -1.95
N LEU A 49 6.80 18.07 -2.72
CA LEU A 49 6.68 18.72 -4.03
C LEU A 49 6.17 20.16 -3.97
N ASN A 50 5.78 20.64 -2.78
CA ASN A 50 5.17 21.96 -2.60
C ASN A 50 6.09 23.10 -3.09
N ASP A 51 7.40 22.97 -2.94
CA ASP A 51 8.37 23.98 -3.41
C ASP A 51 8.64 23.92 -4.93
N LYS A 52 8.15 22.90 -5.62
CA LYS A 52 8.28 22.73 -7.08
C LYS A 52 7.05 23.21 -7.84
N ALA A 53 5.95 23.45 -7.14
CA ALA A 53 4.72 23.95 -7.73
C ALA A 53 4.92 25.33 -8.39
N GLY A 54 4.51 25.45 -9.66
CA GLY A 54 4.67 26.69 -10.43
C GLY A 54 6.09 26.96 -10.96
N THR A 55 7.03 26.04 -10.76
CA THR A 55 8.38 26.11 -11.34
C THR A 55 8.45 25.35 -12.66
N ASP A 56 9.51 25.59 -13.45
CA ASP A 56 9.79 24.84 -14.68
C ASP A 56 10.50 23.50 -14.44
N THR A 57 10.51 23.00 -13.19
CA THR A 57 11.12 21.71 -12.85
C THR A 57 10.35 20.59 -13.56
N ARG A 58 11.05 19.79 -14.37
CA ARG A 58 10.46 18.69 -15.14
C ARG A 58 10.68 17.36 -14.42
N PHE A 59 9.63 16.53 -14.41
CA PHE A 59 9.67 15.19 -13.86
C PHE A 59 9.31 14.19 -14.96
N ALA A 60 10.09 13.11 -15.10
CA ALA A 60 9.67 11.96 -15.89
C ALA A 60 8.50 11.28 -15.18
N ALA A 61 7.43 10.96 -15.91
CA ALA A 61 6.24 10.35 -15.32
C ALA A 61 5.65 9.28 -16.25
N GLU A 62 5.11 8.22 -15.65
CA GLU A 62 4.37 7.14 -16.32
C GLU A 62 2.87 7.35 -16.09
N ILE A 63 2.05 7.20 -17.14
CA ILE A 63 0.60 7.22 -17.01
C ILE A 63 0.14 5.92 -16.35
N ILE A 64 -0.55 6.02 -15.21
CA ILE A 64 -1.01 4.85 -14.44
C ILE A 64 -2.51 4.62 -14.53
N ASP A 65 -3.28 5.64 -14.90
CA ASP A 65 -4.73 5.57 -15.01
C ASP A 65 -5.28 6.72 -15.86
N VAL A 66 -6.34 6.46 -16.64
CA VAL A 66 -6.98 7.46 -17.51
C VAL A 66 -8.49 7.45 -17.27
N SER A 67 -9.04 8.63 -17.01
CA SER A 67 -10.46 8.83 -16.75
C SER A 67 -11.01 9.97 -17.61
N ARG A 68 -12.33 10.15 -17.64
CA ARG A 68 -12.96 11.28 -18.34
C ARG A 68 -12.51 12.64 -17.81
N GLY A 69 -12.13 12.71 -16.53
CA GLY A 69 -11.73 13.96 -15.87
C GLY A 69 -10.26 14.33 -16.06
N GLY A 70 -9.44 13.43 -16.61
CA GLY A 70 -7.99 13.60 -16.66
C GLY A 70 -7.25 12.27 -16.47
N MET A 71 -5.95 12.34 -16.23
CA MET A 71 -5.07 11.18 -16.04
C MET A 71 -4.29 11.26 -14.74
N ARG A 72 -4.04 10.09 -14.14
CA ARG A 72 -3.08 9.98 -13.05
C ARG A 72 -1.74 9.54 -13.61
N VAL A 73 -0.69 10.23 -13.19
CA VAL A 73 0.69 9.91 -13.55
C VAL A 73 1.49 9.61 -12.30
N ARG A 74 2.45 8.69 -12.40
CA ARG A 74 3.42 8.39 -11.36
C ARG A 74 4.79 8.93 -11.78
N LEU A 75 5.39 9.76 -10.95
CA LEU A 75 6.75 10.26 -11.19
C LEU A 75 7.75 9.10 -11.05
N VAL A 76 8.60 8.91 -12.05
CA VAL A 76 9.48 7.73 -12.16
C VAL A 76 10.53 7.72 -11.05
N ASP A 77 11.13 8.86 -10.75
CA ASP A 77 12.28 8.94 -9.85
C ASP A 77 11.91 8.83 -8.36
N ASN A 78 10.68 9.20 -7.99
CA ASN A 78 10.26 9.23 -6.58
C ASN A 78 8.94 8.51 -6.28
N GLY A 79 8.18 8.09 -7.30
CA GLY A 79 6.94 7.32 -7.11
C GLY A 79 5.71 8.13 -6.69
N ALA A 80 5.80 9.46 -6.58
CA ALA A 80 4.65 10.32 -6.27
C ALA A 80 3.59 10.22 -7.36
N VAL A 81 2.31 10.26 -6.98
CA VAL A 81 1.18 10.29 -7.90
C VAL A 81 0.67 11.72 -8.05
N ALA A 82 0.53 12.18 -9.29
CA ALA A 82 -0.04 13.47 -9.64
C ALA A 82 -1.26 13.28 -10.56
N PHE A 83 -2.11 14.30 -10.63
CA PHE A 83 -3.28 14.34 -11.51
C PHE A 83 -3.11 15.46 -12.54
N ILE A 84 -3.44 15.15 -13.80
CA ILE A 84 -3.43 16.07 -14.94
C ILE A 84 -4.83 16.10 -15.54
#